data_AF-A0A442UPC4-F1
#
_entry.id   AF-A0A442UPC4-F1
#
_cell.length_a   1.000
_cell.length_b   1.000
_cell.length_c   1.000
_cell.angle_alpha   90.00
_cell.angle_beta   90.00
_cell.angle_gamma   90.00
#
_symmetry.space_group_name_H-M   'P 1'
#
loop_
_entity.id
_entity.type
_entity.pdbx_description
1 polymer ?
#
loop_
_entity_poly.entity_id
_entity_poly.type
_entity_poly.pdbx_seq_one_letter_code
_entity_poly.pdbx_strand_id
1 'polypeptide(L)'
;MGAKHTPGPWRIDGAAIWGATRPVAQCVFLDTRYPLESDEANVHLVAVAPDMLAILKEAADFVQPFNRASDLLDRIEAVIAKAEGRT
;
A
#
# COMPACT_ATOMS: atom_id res chain seq x y z
N MET A 1 12.74 -2.40 15.35
CA MET A 1 11.78 -1.65 14.52
C MET A 1 11.01 -2.67 13.70
N GLY A 2 9.73 -2.91 13.99
CA GLY A 2 8.93 -3.85 13.20
C GLY A 2 8.43 -3.18 11.93
N ALA A 3 8.43 -3.89 10.80
CA ALA A 3 7.81 -3.40 9.58
C ALA A 3 6.31 -3.15 9.85
N LYS A 4 5.83 -1.92 9.61
CA LYS A 4 4.40 -1.57 9.76
C LYS A 4 3.52 -2.24 8.69
N HIS A 5 4.12 -2.68 7.59
CA HIS A 5 3.43 -3.35 6.48
C HIS A 5 3.91 -4.79 6.36
N THR A 6 2.98 -5.69 6.05
CA THR A 6 3.30 -7.06 5.65
C THR A 6 3.74 -7.00 4.17
N PRO A 7 4.93 -7.49 3.80
CA PRO A 7 5.31 -7.55 2.39
C PRO A 7 4.40 -8.53 1.62
N GLY A 8 3.95 -8.14 0.43
CA GLY A 8 3.32 -9.04 -0.54
C GLY A 8 4.37 -9.79 -1.37
N PRO A 9 3.94 -10.59 -2.37
CA PRO A 9 2.56 -10.89 -2.74
C PRO A 9 1.88 -11.82 -1.73
N TRP A 10 0.54 -11.75 -1.65
CA TRP A 10 -0.26 -12.61 -0.80
C TRP A 10 -1.13 -13.55 -1.61
N ARG A 11 -1.42 -14.71 -1.03
CA ARG A 11 -2.35 -15.70 -1.56
C ARG A 11 -3.53 -15.83 -0.62
N ILE A 12 -4.74 -15.91 -1.18
CA ILE A 12 -5.94 -16.32 -0.44
C ILE A 12 -6.06 -17.84 -0.56
N ASP A 13 -6.19 -18.52 0.58
CA ASP A 13 -6.49 -19.95 0.64
C ASP A 13 -7.54 -20.20 1.73
N GLY A 14 -8.76 -20.55 1.30
CA GLY A 14 -9.93 -20.61 2.16
C GLY A 14 -10.18 -19.27 2.87
N ALA A 15 -10.19 -19.30 4.21
CA ALA A 15 -10.35 -18.12 5.05
C ALA A 15 -9.02 -17.50 5.52
N ALA A 16 -7.88 -17.91 4.97
CA ALA A 16 -6.56 -17.43 5.38
C ALA A 16 -5.90 -16.60 4.27
N ILE A 17 -5.24 -15.51 4.68
CA ILE A 17 -4.31 -14.75 3.83
C ILE A 17 -2.91 -15.22 4.16
N TRP A 18 -2.21 -15.71 3.15
CA TRP A 18 -0.87 -16.25 3.24
C TRP A 18 0.16 -15.26 2.70
N GLY A 19 1.21 -15.02 3.47
CA GLY A 19 2.48 -14.54 2.92
C GLY A 19 3.26 -15.70 2.29
N ALA A 20 4.54 -15.48 1.98
CA ALA A 20 5.36 -16.45 1.25
C ALA A 20 5.30 -17.89 1.81
N THR A 21 5.35 -18.06 3.14
CA THR A 21 5.40 -19.39 3.78
C THR A 21 4.52 -19.53 5.01
N ARG A 22 3.81 -18.47 5.43
CA ARG A 22 3.02 -18.48 6.67
C ARG A 22 1.72 -17.70 6.52
N PRO A 23 0.66 -18.05 7.29
CA PRO A 23 -0.52 -17.21 7.39
C PRO A 23 -0.15 -15.86 8.04
N VAL A 24 -0.63 -14.78 7.44
CA VAL A 24 -0.42 -13.39 7.91
C VAL A 24 -1.71 -12.73 8.36
N ALA A 25 -2.87 -13.25 7.95
CA ALA A 25 -4.17 -12.87 8.47
C ALA A 25 -5.18 -14.02 8.31
N GLN A 26 -6.24 -13.99 9.11
CA GLN A 26 -7.38 -14.89 9.00
C GLN A 26 -8.66 -14.06 8.85
N CYS A 27 -9.41 -14.31 7.78
CA CYS A 27 -10.68 -13.68 7.49
C CYS A 27 -11.77 -14.36 8.32
N VAL A 28 -12.47 -13.60 9.17
CA VAL A 28 -13.61 -14.10 9.94
C VAL A 28 -14.87 -14.19 9.07
N PHE A 29 -14.89 -13.48 7.94
CA PHE A 29 -15.97 -13.49 6.96
C PHE A 29 -15.39 -13.30 5.56
N LEU A 30 -15.87 -14.08 4.59
CA LEU A 30 -15.54 -13.93 3.17
C LEU A 30 -16.86 -13.69 2.43
N ASP A 31 -17.08 -12.47 1.92
CA ASP A 31 -18.29 -12.14 1.18
C ASP A 31 -18.15 -12.60 -0.28
N THR A 32 -18.64 -13.79 -0.58
CA THR A 32 -18.55 -14.40 -1.92
C THR A 32 -19.46 -13.72 -2.96
N ARG A 33 -20.17 -12.65 -2.58
CA ARG A 33 -21.02 -11.87 -3.52
C ARG A 33 -20.21 -10.86 -4.34
N TYR A 34 -18.94 -10.61 -3.98
CA TYR A 34 -18.04 -9.75 -4.76
C TYR A 34 -17.17 -10.59 -5.71
N PRO A 35 -16.99 -10.17 -6.98
CA PRO A 35 -16.22 -10.93 -7.95
C PRO A 35 -14.71 -10.87 -7.66
N LEU A 36 -14.09 -12.05 -7.54
CA LEU A 36 -12.67 -12.27 -7.21
C LEU A 36 -11.68 -11.62 -8.19
N GLU A 37 -12.08 -11.34 -9.44
CA GLU A 37 -11.22 -10.68 -10.44
C GLU A 37 -10.86 -9.24 -10.05
N SER A 38 -11.72 -8.55 -9.28
CA SER A 38 -11.42 -7.23 -8.70
C SER A 38 -10.34 -7.31 -7.60
N ASP A 39 -10.16 -8.48 -6.99
CA ASP A 39 -9.29 -8.64 -5.83
C ASP A 39 -7.82 -8.85 -6.23
N GLU A 40 -7.54 -9.46 -7.40
CA GLU A 40 -6.16 -9.65 -7.87
C GLU A 40 -5.47 -8.31 -8.21
N ALA A 41 -6.16 -7.40 -8.90
CA ALA A 41 -5.64 -6.07 -9.19
C ALA A 41 -5.36 -5.26 -7.92
N ASN A 42 -6.24 -5.39 -6.92
CA ASN A 42 -6.06 -4.76 -5.61
C ASN A 42 -4.89 -5.37 -4.84
N VAL A 43 -4.67 -6.69 -4.92
CA VAL A 43 -3.52 -7.36 -4.29
C VAL A 43 -2.20 -6.83 -4.87
N HIS A 44 -2.10 -6.71 -6.19
CA HIS A 44 -0.90 -6.14 -6.82
C HIS A 44 -0.67 -4.69 -6.39
N LEU A 45 -1.73 -3.86 -6.38
CA LEU A 45 -1.65 -2.47 -5.94
C LEU A 45 -1.16 -2.33 -4.49
N VAL A 46 -1.68 -3.15 -3.58
CA VAL A 46 -1.25 -3.11 -2.18
C VAL A 46 0.20 -3.63 -2.02
N ALA A 47 0.58 -4.66 -2.79
CA ALA A 47 1.94 -5.20 -2.73
C ALA A 47 3.01 -4.18 -3.16
N VAL A 48 2.72 -3.34 -4.17
CA VAL A 48 3.64 -2.28 -4.63
C VAL A 48 3.56 -0.99 -3.82
N ALA A 49 2.63 -0.86 -2.88
CA ALA A 49 2.44 0.36 -2.09
C ALA A 49 3.71 0.85 -1.36
N PRO A 50 4.58 -0.02 -0.78
CA PRO A 50 5.84 0.41 -0.19
C PRO A 50 6.80 1.04 -1.20
N ASP A 51 6.92 0.44 -2.40
CA ASP A 51 7.79 0.93 -3.47
C ASP A 51 7.26 2.25 -4.03
N MET A 52 5.93 2.35 -4.22
CA MET A 52 5.27 3.60 -4.60
C MET A 52 5.53 4.70 -3.57
N LEU A 53 5.47 4.39 -2.27
CA LEU A 53 5.76 5.36 -1.21
C LEU A 53 7.22 5.82 -1.25
N ALA A 54 8.17 4.93 -1.52
CA ALA A 54 9.58 5.27 -1.67
C ALA A 54 9.80 6.22 -2.86
N ILE A 55 9.23 5.87 -4.03
CA ILE A 55 9.34 6.69 -5.25
C ILE A 55 8.69 8.07 -5.06
N LEU A 56 7.55 8.14 -4.37
CA LEU A 56 6.88 9.42 -4.07
C LEU A 56 7.74 10.33 -3.18
N LYS A 57 8.47 9.76 -2.22
CA LYS A 57 9.42 10.52 -1.39
C LYS A 57 10.58 11.07 -2.22
N GLU A 58 11.18 10.24 -3.07
CA GLU A 58 12.25 10.68 -3.98
C GLU A 58 11.77 11.78 -4.95
N ALA A 59 10.55 11.65 -5.46
CA ALA A 59 9.95 12.66 -6.32
C ALA A 59 9.69 13.98 -5.56
N ALA A 60 9.24 13.92 -4.30
CA ALA A 60 9.08 15.10 -3.46
C ALA A 60 10.42 15.82 -3.26
N ASP A 61 11.46 15.07 -2.90
CA ASP A 61 12.82 15.60 -2.68
C ASP A 61 13.41 16.22 -3.95
N PHE A 62 13.17 15.60 -5.12
CA PHE A 62 13.62 16.14 -6.41
C PHE A 62 12.93 17.44 -6.79
N VAL A 63 11.63 17.58 -6.50
CA VAL A 63 10.82 18.74 -6.89
C VAL A 63 10.96 19.90 -5.89
N GLN A 64 11.28 19.62 -4.61
CA GLN A 64 11.40 20.61 -3.53
C GLN A 64 12.24 21.86 -3.87
N PRO A 65 13.42 21.76 -4.51
CA PRO A 65 14.27 22.92 -4.79
C PRO A 65 13.66 23.88 -5.82
N PHE A 66 12.79 23.36 -6.69
CA PHE A 66 12.23 24.10 -7.82
C PHE A 66 10.86 24.70 -7.52
N ASN A 67 10.26 24.34 -6.38
CA ASN A 67 8.82 24.48 -6.21
C ASN A 67 8.43 25.17 -4.90
N ARG A 68 8.81 26.45 -4.79
CA ARG A 68 8.65 27.25 -3.56
C ARG A 68 7.20 27.57 -3.15
N ALA A 69 6.19 27.19 -3.94
CA ALA A 69 4.79 27.55 -3.68
C ALA A 69 3.77 26.70 -4.48
N SER A 70 3.90 25.37 -4.57
CA SER A 70 2.92 24.58 -5.34
C SER A 70 2.15 23.56 -4.53
N ASP A 71 0.84 23.56 -4.78
CA ASP A 71 -0.15 22.55 -4.42
C ASP A 71 0.30 21.11 -4.70
N LEU A 72 1.25 20.88 -5.63
CA LEU A 72 1.73 19.54 -5.94
C LEU A 72 2.54 18.92 -4.79
N LEU A 73 3.42 19.69 -4.13
CA LEU A 73 4.21 19.18 -3.01
C LEU A 73 3.31 18.90 -1.81
N ASP A 74 2.37 19.81 -1.50
CA ASP A 74 1.38 19.62 -0.43
C ASP A 74 0.53 18.36 -0.67
N ARG A 75 0.13 18.10 -1.93
CA ARG A 75 -0.59 16.88 -2.30
C ARG A 75 0.26 15.62 -2.18
N ILE A 76 1.54 15.67 -2.52
CA ILE A 76 2.46 14.54 -2.35
C ILE A 76 2.66 14.25 -0.86
N GLU A 77 2.91 15.28 -0.04
CA GLU A 77 3.05 15.13 1.41
C GLU A 77 1.78 14.57 2.05
N ALA A 78 0.59 15.04 1.62
CA ALA A 78 -0.68 14.52 2.12
C ALA A 78 -0.87 13.02 1.80
N VAL A 79 -0.49 12.58 0.60
CA VAL A 79 -0.55 11.15 0.21
C VAL A 79 0.45 10.32 1.02
N ILE A 80 1.67 10.82 1.22
CA ILE A 80 2.69 10.18 2.06
C ILE A 80 2.20 10.06 3.51
N ALA A 81 1.64 11.14 4.07
CA ALA A 81 1.15 11.16 5.44
C ALA A 81 0.00 10.15 5.64
N LYS A 82 -0.91 10.04 4.68
CA LYS A 82 -1.97 9.02 4.68
C LYS A 82 -1.39 7.60 4.62
N ALA A 83 -0.42 7.35 3.74
CA ALA A 83 0.22 6.03 3.62
C ALA A 83 0.96 5.59 4.90
N GLU A 84 1.54 6.55 5.63
CA GLU A 84 2.25 6.30 6.89
C GLU A 84 1.34 6.27 8.14
N GLY A 85 0.05 6.60 7.98
CA GLY A 85 -0.93 6.69 9.06
C GLY A 85 -0.74 7.90 9.97
N ARG A 86 -0.25 9.03 9.43
CA ARG A 86 -0.06 10.30 10.16
C ARG A 86 -1.27 11.25 10.08
N THR A 87 -2.31 10.90 9.33
CA THR A 87 -3.53 11.68 9.09
C THR A 87 -4.76 10.79 9.08
#